data_AF-A0A0W3PBJ2-F1
#
_entry.id   AF-A0A0W3PBJ2-F1
#
_cell.length_a   1.000
_cell.length_b   1.000
_cell.length_c   1.000
_cell.angle_alpha   90.00
_cell.angle_beta   90.00
_cell.angle_gamma   90.00
#
_symmetry.space_group_name_H-M   'P 1'
#
loop_
_entity.id
_entity.type
_entity.pdbx_description
1 polymer ?
#
loop_
_entity_poly.entity_id
_entity_poly.type
_entity_poly.pdbx_seq_one_letter_code
_entity_poly.pdbx_strand_id
1 'polypeptide(L)'
;MLYGNIEQLTLLPYVNHIIKKLIIEAVKIAEDQPAGRYELSFPESFLMISEGETHSSLNRKAELHKKYIDVQILLSGYEEIGYSNKIDTRIKELEHLPDDIIFPECVANEQFVTLNPGDFALFYPNQVHRPLCTRGKPAPVKKAIVKIPATAFSESS
;
A
#
# COMPACT_ATOMS: atom_id res chain seq x y z
N MET A 1 -4.22 2.65 -8.98
CA MET A 1 -3.21 1.77 -8.40
C MET A 1 -2.14 1.47 -9.44
N LEU A 2 -0.88 1.43 -9.03
CA LEU A 2 0.22 0.88 -9.82
C LEU A 2 0.68 -0.41 -9.15
N TYR A 3 0.98 -1.44 -9.91
CA TYR A 3 1.59 -2.66 -9.39
C TYR A 3 2.88 -2.96 -10.15
N GLY A 4 3.82 -3.61 -9.50
CA GLY A 4 5.11 -3.97 -10.11
C GLY A 4 5.92 -4.86 -9.19
N ASN A 5 7.19 -5.04 -9.54
CA ASN A 5 8.14 -5.86 -8.80
C ASN A 5 9.39 -5.05 -8.45
N ILE A 6 9.93 -5.25 -7.24
CA ILE A 6 11.08 -4.51 -6.71
C ILE A 6 12.36 -4.71 -7.52
N GLU A 7 12.51 -5.84 -8.21
CA GLU A 7 13.66 -6.13 -9.07
C GLU A 7 13.56 -5.46 -10.45
N GLN A 8 12.37 -4.99 -10.81
CA GLN A 8 12.04 -4.47 -12.15
C GLN A 8 11.68 -2.97 -12.14
N LEU A 9 12.10 -2.21 -11.12
CA LEU A 9 11.79 -0.79 -10.97
C LEU A 9 12.27 0.09 -12.15
N THR A 10 13.27 -0.36 -12.90
CA THR A 10 13.76 0.31 -14.12
C THR A 10 12.73 0.30 -15.24
N LEU A 11 11.83 -0.70 -15.29
CA LEU A 11 10.76 -0.83 -16.28
C LEU A 11 9.57 0.10 -16.02
N LEU A 12 9.57 0.85 -14.92
CA LEU A 12 8.45 1.68 -14.48
C LEU A 12 8.76 3.18 -14.64
N PRO A 13 8.88 3.72 -15.87
CA PRO A 13 9.36 5.08 -16.11
C PRO A 13 8.46 6.18 -15.51
N TYR A 14 7.18 5.88 -15.29
CA TYR A 14 6.19 6.78 -14.73
C TYR A 14 6.14 6.79 -13.20
N VAL A 15 6.84 5.87 -12.52
CA VAL A 15 6.94 5.90 -11.05
C VAL A 15 8.00 6.93 -10.66
N ASN A 16 7.63 7.86 -9.77
CA ASN A 16 8.53 8.91 -9.31
C ASN A 16 9.82 8.30 -8.71
N HIS A 17 10.97 8.88 -9.05
CA HIS A 17 12.28 8.39 -8.63
C HIS A 17 12.46 8.33 -7.09
N ILE A 18 11.80 9.23 -6.34
CA ILE A 18 11.79 9.20 -4.87
C ILE A 18 11.07 7.93 -4.39
N ILE A 19 9.91 7.62 -4.94
CA ILE A 19 9.16 6.40 -4.60
C ILE A 19 10.00 5.16 -4.85
N LYS A 20 10.71 5.09 -5.99
CA LYS A 20 11.62 3.96 -6.29
C LYS A 20 12.74 3.85 -5.25
N LYS A 21 13.36 4.97 -4.87
CA LYS A 21 14.41 4.97 -3.84
C LYS A 21 13.87 4.50 -2.49
N LEU A 22 12.68 4.94 -2.10
CA LEU A 22 12.05 4.54 -0.84
C LEU A 22 11.64 3.07 -0.82
N ILE A 23 11.22 2.50 -1.96
CA ILE A 23 10.99 1.04 -2.08
C ILE A 23 12.29 0.28 -1.80
N ILE A 24 13.40 0.68 -2.42
CA ILE A 24 14.71 0.02 -2.23
C ILE A 24 15.17 0.15 -0.78
N GLU A 25 15.07 1.35 -0.20
CA GLU A 25 15.41 1.59 1.20
C GLU A 25 14.57 0.73 2.15
N ALA A 26 13.26 0.67 1.92
CA ALA A 26 12.34 -0.09 2.76
C ALA A 26 12.62 -1.61 2.74
N VAL A 27 12.91 -2.17 1.56
CA VAL A 27 13.28 -3.59 1.43
C VAL A 27 14.56 -3.87 2.22
N LYS A 28 15.59 -3.03 2.07
CA LYS A 28 16.86 -3.18 2.80
C LYS A 28 16.66 -3.11 4.32
N ILE A 29 15.83 -2.19 4.81
CA ILE A 29 15.51 -2.13 6.24
C ILE A 29 14.80 -3.42 6.68
N ALA A 30 13.87 -3.93 5.88
CA ALA A 30 13.06 -5.08 6.24
C ALA A 30 13.76 -6.45 6.18
N GLU A 31 14.94 -6.52 5.58
CA GLU A 31 15.83 -7.68 5.62
C GLU A 31 16.35 -7.93 7.05
N ASP A 32 16.74 -6.87 7.76
CA ASP A 32 17.44 -6.98 9.03
C ASP A 32 16.60 -6.56 10.25
N GLN A 33 15.46 -5.89 10.02
CA GLN A 33 14.63 -5.35 11.10
C GLN A 33 13.35 -6.18 11.36
N PRO A 34 12.93 -6.27 12.64
CA PRO A 34 11.67 -6.92 13.01
C PRO A 34 10.45 -6.08 12.61
N ALA A 35 9.25 -6.61 12.88
CA ALA A 35 8.01 -5.85 12.73
C ALA A 35 8.05 -4.58 13.59
N GLY A 36 7.62 -3.46 13.02
CA GLY A 36 7.74 -2.15 13.66
C GLY A 36 7.62 -0.98 12.69
N ARG A 37 7.78 0.22 13.22
CA ARG A 37 7.79 1.47 12.46
C ARG A 37 9.22 2.01 12.39
N TYR A 38 9.63 2.40 11.19
CA TYR A 38 10.96 2.95 10.90
C TYR A 38 10.81 4.21 10.06
N GLU A 39 11.50 5.29 10.42
CA GLU A 39 11.54 6.49 9.60
C GLU A 39 12.43 6.24 8.36
N LEU A 40 12.06 6.82 7.22
CA LEU A 40 12.80 6.69 5.97
C LEU A 40 13.54 7.98 5.62
N SER A 41 14.44 7.92 4.65
CA SER A 41 15.29 9.04 4.25
C SER A 41 14.54 10.26 3.71
N PHE A 42 13.30 10.10 3.22
CA PHE A 42 12.50 11.21 2.71
C PHE A 42 11.61 11.83 3.81
N PRO A 43 11.48 13.16 3.90
CA PRO A 43 10.75 13.83 4.98
C PRO A 43 9.33 13.29 5.19
N GLU A 44 8.99 13.07 6.46
CA GLU A 44 7.68 12.56 6.91
C GLU A 44 7.26 11.22 6.30
N SER A 45 8.16 10.53 5.59
CA SER A 45 7.92 9.19 5.09
C SER A 45 8.42 8.14 6.06
N PHE A 46 7.69 7.04 6.16
CA PHE A 46 8.00 5.98 7.10
C PHE A 46 7.62 4.62 6.53
N LEU A 47 8.32 3.61 7.02
CA LEU A 47 8.08 2.21 6.79
C LEU A 47 7.35 1.60 7.99
N MET A 48 6.34 0.79 7.70
CA MET A 48 5.79 -0.18 8.64
C MET A 48 6.12 -1.59 8.16
N ILE A 49 6.94 -2.32 8.93
CA ILE A 49 7.13 -3.76 8.73
C ILE A 49 6.02 -4.45 9.53
N SER A 50 5.21 -5.24 8.84
CA SER A 50 4.04 -5.90 9.42
C SER A 50 4.06 -7.39 9.11
N GLU A 51 3.76 -8.19 10.13
CA GLU A 51 3.44 -9.61 10.00
C GLU A 51 1.95 -9.79 10.26
N GLY A 52 1.31 -10.60 9.44
CA GLY A 52 -0.12 -10.85 9.53
C GLY A 52 -0.50 -12.17 8.89
N GLU A 53 -1.80 -12.46 8.89
CA GLU A 53 -2.36 -13.62 8.23
C GLU A 53 -3.33 -13.15 7.14
N THR A 54 -3.39 -13.80 5.99
CA THR A 54 -4.40 -13.49 4.97
C THR A 54 -5.73 -14.12 5.32
N HIS A 55 -6.85 -13.53 4.89
CA HIS A 55 -8.17 -14.15 5.04
C HIS A 55 -9.02 -13.94 3.79
N SER A 56 -10.18 -14.58 3.73
CA SER A 56 -11.19 -14.23 2.73
C SER A 56 -11.48 -12.73 2.78
N SER A 57 -11.72 -12.14 1.61
CA SER A 57 -12.07 -10.71 1.49
C SER A 57 -13.33 -10.32 2.27
N LEU A 58 -14.20 -11.29 2.61
CA LEU A 58 -15.37 -11.10 3.49
C LEU A 58 -14.98 -10.79 4.95
N ASN A 59 -13.79 -11.22 5.38
CA ASN A 59 -13.25 -11.01 6.73
C ASN A 59 -12.20 -9.89 6.77
N ARG A 60 -12.06 -9.13 5.67
CA ARG A 60 -11.12 -8.01 5.55
C ARG A 60 -11.86 -6.72 5.23
N LYS A 61 -11.38 -5.62 5.78
CA LYS A 61 -11.94 -4.29 5.53
C LYS A 61 -11.16 -3.62 4.41
N ALA A 62 -11.89 -3.01 3.48
CA ALA A 62 -11.28 -2.06 2.57
C ALA A 62 -10.92 -0.78 3.35
N GLU A 63 -9.85 -0.12 2.94
CA GLU A 63 -9.32 1.09 3.52
C GLU A 63 -9.01 2.13 2.43
N LEU A 64 -8.97 3.39 2.84
CA LEU A 64 -8.64 4.53 2.00
C LEU A 64 -7.93 5.58 2.83
N HIS A 65 -6.90 6.20 2.23
CA HIS A 65 -6.06 7.22 2.84
C HIS A 65 -6.20 8.57 2.11
N LYS A 66 -5.92 9.68 2.81
CA LYS A 66 -5.92 11.04 2.23
C LYS A 66 -4.56 11.75 2.32
N LYS A 67 -3.77 11.49 3.36
CA LYS A 67 -2.50 12.16 3.64
C LYS A 67 -1.32 11.40 3.05
N TYR A 68 -1.38 10.08 2.99
CA TYR A 68 -0.27 9.26 2.51
C TYR A 68 -0.59 8.51 1.22
N ILE A 69 0.40 8.47 0.33
CA ILE A 69 0.56 7.42 -0.67
C ILE A 69 0.99 6.16 0.10
N ASP A 70 0.38 5.04 -0.26
CA ASP A 70 0.61 3.76 0.37
C ASP A 70 1.25 2.78 -0.61
N VAL A 71 2.48 2.34 -0.34
CA VAL A 71 3.17 1.32 -1.13
C VAL A 71 3.28 0.05 -0.29
N GLN A 72 2.49 -0.95 -0.64
CA GLN A 72 2.47 -2.24 0.04
C GLN A 72 3.35 -3.23 -0.73
N ILE A 73 4.45 -3.66 -0.13
CA ILE A 73 5.41 -4.61 -0.68
C ILE A 73 5.25 -5.94 0.07
N LEU A 74 5.06 -7.03 -0.66
CA LEU A 74 5.01 -8.36 -0.07
C LEU A 74 6.44 -8.92 0.04
N LEU A 75 6.87 -9.24 1.26
CA LEU A 75 8.22 -9.77 1.54
C LEU A 75 8.22 -11.29 1.62
N SER A 76 7.15 -11.89 2.13
CA SER A 76 6.97 -13.34 2.16
C SER A 76 5.48 -13.72 2.18
N GLY A 77 5.19 -14.94 1.73
CA GLY A 77 3.83 -15.49 1.66
C GLY A 77 3.15 -15.19 0.32
N TYR A 78 1.82 -15.11 0.34
CA TYR A 78 0.96 -14.87 -0.82
C TYR A 78 -0.17 -13.95 -0.38
N GLU A 79 -0.48 -12.92 -1.16
CA GLU A 79 -1.55 -11.99 -0.85
C GLU A 79 -2.33 -11.60 -2.11
N GLU A 80 -3.64 -11.39 -1.96
CA GLU A 80 -4.41 -10.59 -2.88
C GLU A 80 -4.79 -9.26 -2.23
N ILE A 81 -4.74 -8.18 -3.01
CA ILE A 81 -5.22 -6.87 -2.57
C ILE A 81 -6.44 -6.51 -3.42
N GLY A 82 -7.59 -6.38 -2.78
CA GLY A 82 -8.79 -5.82 -3.40
C GLY A 82 -8.56 -4.34 -3.71
N TYR A 83 -9.05 -3.81 -4.82
CA TYR A 83 -8.95 -2.40 -5.15
C TYR A 83 -10.10 -1.97 -6.06
N SER A 84 -10.38 -0.66 -6.10
CA SER A 84 -11.28 -0.09 -7.09
C SER A 84 -10.75 1.24 -7.63
N ASN A 85 -10.99 1.45 -8.93
CA ASN A 85 -10.74 2.74 -9.58
C ASN A 85 -11.92 3.71 -9.40
N LYS A 86 -13.02 3.28 -8.76
CA LYS A 86 -14.13 4.16 -8.40
C LYS A 86 -13.85 4.79 -7.03
N ILE A 87 -14.05 6.10 -6.96
CA ILE A 87 -13.96 6.87 -5.73
C ILE A 87 -15.39 7.12 -5.25
N ASP A 88 -15.70 6.81 -3.98
CA ASP A 88 -16.94 7.28 -3.36
C ASP A 88 -16.84 8.80 -3.19
N THR A 89 -17.70 9.55 -3.88
CA THR A 89 -17.68 11.02 -3.89
C THR A 89 -17.91 11.60 -2.49
N ARG A 90 -18.71 10.94 -1.65
CA ARG A 90 -18.94 11.39 -0.26
C ARG A 90 -17.67 11.30 0.57
N ILE A 91 -16.88 10.24 0.37
CA ILE A 91 -15.58 10.07 1.03
C ILE A 91 -14.56 11.04 0.45
N LYS A 92 -14.61 11.28 -0.86
CA LYS A 92 -13.73 12.25 -1.53
C LYS A 92 -13.87 13.66 -0.95
N GLU A 93 -15.10 14.09 -0.67
CA GLU A 93 -15.43 15.42 -0.17
C GLU A 93 -14.97 15.67 1.28
N LEU A 94 -14.69 14.62 2.06
CA LEU A 94 -14.11 14.79 3.39
C LEU A 94 -12.71 15.41 3.29
N GLU A 95 -12.45 16.53 3.93
CA GLU A 95 -11.11 17.15 3.88
C GLU A 95 -10.08 16.36 4.70
N HIS A 96 -10.52 15.78 5.82
CA HIS A 96 -9.65 15.11 6.79
C HIS A 96 -10.25 13.79 7.27
N LEU A 97 -9.37 12.82 7.51
CA LEU A 97 -9.70 11.55 8.17
C LEU A 97 -8.93 11.46 9.50
N PRO A 98 -9.58 11.00 10.60
CA PRO A 98 -8.87 10.55 11.79
C PRO A 98 -7.85 9.46 11.42
N ASP A 99 -6.62 9.57 11.93
CA ASP A 99 -5.51 8.62 11.69
C ASP A 99 -5.20 8.31 10.22
N ASP A 100 -5.62 9.19 9.30
CA ASP A 100 -5.53 9.02 7.86
C ASP A 100 -6.20 7.76 7.28
N ILE A 101 -7.22 7.21 7.94
CA ILE A 101 -7.89 6.00 7.46
C ILE A 101 -9.40 6.07 7.59
N ILE A 102 -10.08 5.57 6.57
CA ILE A 102 -11.51 5.29 6.61
C ILE A 102 -11.76 3.91 6.02
N PHE A 103 -12.78 3.22 6.55
CA PHE A 103 -13.18 1.90 6.10
C PHE A 103 -14.54 1.99 5.38
N PRO A 104 -14.58 2.04 4.04
CA PRO A 104 -15.84 2.07 3.30
C PRO A 104 -16.64 0.78 3.54
N GLU A 105 -17.95 0.92 3.71
CA GLU A 105 -18.84 -0.24 3.90
C GLU A 105 -18.98 -1.08 2.63
N CYS A 106 -18.94 -0.44 1.46
CA CYS A 106 -19.09 -1.09 0.16
C CYS A 106 -18.02 -0.59 -0.82
N VAL A 107 -17.49 -1.49 -1.65
CA VAL A 107 -16.53 -1.17 -2.72
C VAL A 107 -17.15 -1.55 -4.06
N ALA A 108 -17.49 -0.55 -4.87
CA ALA A 108 -18.05 -0.77 -6.20
C ALA A 108 -16.96 -1.24 -7.18
N ASN A 109 -17.27 -2.22 -8.03
CA ASN A 109 -16.37 -2.77 -9.05
C ASN A 109 -15.00 -3.19 -8.49
N GLU A 110 -15.00 -3.85 -7.33
CA GLU A 110 -13.78 -4.33 -6.69
C GLU A 110 -13.09 -5.38 -7.60
N GLN A 111 -11.82 -5.14 -7.89
CA GLN A 111 -10.91 -6.05 -8.58
C GLN A 111 -9.82 -6.49 -7.61
N PHE A 112 -9.10 -7.56 -7.94
CA PHE A 112 -8.02 -8.07 -7.10
C PHE A 112 -6.72 -8.14 -7.90
N VAL A 113 -5.64 -7.69 -7.28
CA VAL A 113 -4.27 -7.94 -7.76
C VAL A 113 -3.61 -8.94 -6.83
N THR A 114 -2.92 -9.92 -7.41
CA THR A 114 -2.17 -10.93 -6.67
C THR A 114 -0.71 -10.49 -6.52
N LEU A 115 -0.18 -10.57 -5.31
CA LEU A 115 1.21 -10.29 -4.98
C LEU A 115 1.92 -11.58 -4.57
N ASN A 116 3.11 -11.78 -5.11
CA ASN A 116 4.12 -12.73 -4.66
C ASN A 116 5.26 -11.97 -3.96
N PRO A 117 6.17 -12.66 -3.24
CA PRO A 117 7.33 -12.01 -2.64
C PRO A 117 8.12 -11.19 -3.66
N GLY A 118 8.38 -9.93 -3.34
CA GLY A 118 9.00 -8.95 -4.23
C GLY A 118 8.03 -8.12 -5.07
N ASP A 119 6.75 -8.49 -5.13
CA ASP A 119 5.72 -7.65 -5.76
C ASP A 119 5.28 -6.53 -4.82
N PHE A 120 4.89 -5.40 -5.40
CA PHE A 120 4.31 -4.28 -4.69
C PHE A 120 3.07 -3.73 -5.39
N ALA A 121 2.18 -3.13 -4.59
CA ALA A 121 1.08 -2.31 -5.06
C ALA A 121 1.15 -0.92 -4.42
N LEU A 122 0.93 0.12 -5.23
CA LEU A 122 0.96 1.52 -4.84
C LEU A 122 -0.43 2.14 -5.01
N PHE A 123 -0.91 2.75 -3.93
CA PHE A 123 -2.19 3.44 -3.84
C PHE A 123 -1.95 4.91 -3.52
N TYR A 124 -2.43 5.79 -4.40
CA TYR A 124 -2.49 7.22 -4.11
C TYR A 124 -3.65 7.53 -3.17
N PRO A 125 -3.66 8.72 -2.53
CA PRO A 125 -4.81 9.20 -1.80
C PRO A 125 -6.13 9.04 -2.56
N ASN A 126 -7.18 8.66 -1.83
CA ASN A 126 -8.51 8.33 -2.34
C ASN A 126 -8.61 7.04 -3.17
N GLN A 127 -7.54 6.24 -3.30
CA GLN A 127 -7.62 4.92 -3.93
C GLN A 127 -7.93 3.87 -2.87
N VAL A 128 -9.16 3.34 -2.92
CA VAL A 128 -9.60 2.27 -2.03
C VAL A 128 -8.87 0.98 -2.32
N HIS A 129 -8.44 0.29 -1.27
CA HIS A 129 -7.80 -1.00 -1.34
C HIS A 129 -8.13 -1.88 -0.13
N ARG A 130 -8.02 -3.19 -0.26
CA ARG A 130 -8.34 -4.18 0.78
C ARG A 130 -7.18 -5.15 0.89
N PRO A 131 -6.21 -4.90 1.77
CA PRO A 131 -5.06 -5.78 1.94
C PRO A 131 -5.42 -7.04 2.73
N LEU A 132 -4.45 -7.94 2.85
CA LEU A 132 -4.49 -9.20 3.58
C LEU A 132 -5.61 -10.14 3.13
N CYS A 133 -5.96 -10.11 1.84
CA CYS A 133 -6.91 -11.04 1.26
C CYS A 133 -6.22 -12.29 0.70
N THR A 134 -6.98 -13.38 0.58
CA THR A 134 -6.61 -14.58 -0.16
C THR A 134 -7.87 -15.28 -0.69
N ARG A 135 -7.76 -15.95 -1.85
CA ARG A 135 -8.77 -16.90 -2.35
C ARG A 135 -8.55 -18.32 -1.84
N GLY A 136 -7.39 -18.58 -1.25
CA GLY A 136 -7.01 -19.87 -0.67
C GLY A 136 -7.34 -19.95 0.81
N LYS A 137 -6.55 -20.78 1.52
CA LYS A 137 -6.58 -20.83 2.99
C LYS A 137 -5.84 -19.62 3.57
N PRO A 138 -6.26 -19.13 4.74
CA PRO A 138 -5.46 -18.20 5.53
C PRO A 138 -4.01 -18.68 5.68
N ALA A 139 -3.08 -17.76 5.49
CA ALA A 139 -1.64 -18.04 5.57
C ALA A 139 -0.86 -16.81 6.04
N PRO A 140 0.25 -17.00 6.77
CA PRO A 140 1.09 -15.91 7.24
C PRO A 140 1.75 -15.17 6.07
N VAL A 141 1.88 -13.85 6.23
CA VAL A 141 2.58 -12.95 5.31
C VAL A 141 3.44 -11.96 6.10
N LYS A 142 4.57 -11.57 5.52
CA LYS A 142 5.39 -10.42 5.99
C LYS A 142 5.38 -9.34 4.91
N LYS A 143 5.17 -8.09 5.32
CA LYS A 143 5.01 -6.95 4.42
C LYS A 143 5.87 -5.76 4.85
N ALA A 144 6.32 -4.98 3.87
CA ALA A 144 6.84 -3.63 4.06
C ALA A 144 5.83 -2.64 3.47
N ILE A 145 5.31 -1.75 4.31
CA ILE A 145 4.31 -0.75 3.93
C ILE A 145 4.98 0.62 4.03
N VAL A 146 5.25 1.24 2.89
CA VAL A 146 5.87 2.56 2.82
C VAL A 146 4.78 3.62 2.71
N LYS A 147 4.75 4.54 3.66
CA LYS A 147 3.86 5.70 3.67
C LYS A 147 4.65 6.94 3.26
N ILE A 148 4.18 7.63 2.22
CA ILE A 148 4.82 8.84 1.67
C ILE A 148 3.81 9.98 1.67
N PRO A 149 4.11 11.17 2.23
CA PRO A 149 3.17 12.28 2.22
C PRO A 149 2.68 12.59 0.80
N ALA A 150 1.37 12.76 0.63
CA ALA A 150 0.76 13.11 -0.66
C ALA A 150 1.28 14.45 -1.21
N THR A 151 1.60 15.37 -0.29
CA THR A 151 2.18 16.69 -0.58
C THR A 151 3.60 16.62 -1.09
N ALA A 152 4.28 15.46 -1.00
CA ALA A 152 5.63 15.27 -1.54
C ALA A 152 5.71 15.45 -3.06
N PHE A 153 4.57 15.29 -3.75
CA PHE A 153 4.49 15.33 -5.22
C PHE A 153 3.39 16.26 -5.74
N SER A 154 2.73 17.03 -4.85
CA SER A 154 1.92 18.15 -5.30
C SER A 154 2.85 19.20 -5.88
N GLU A 155 2.64 19.57 -7.14
CA GLU A 155 3.41 20.62 -7.80
C GLU A 155 3.44 21.85 -6.90
N SER A 156 4.65 22.40 -6.67
CA SER A 156 4.77 23.81 -6.35
C SER A 156 4.05 24.55 -7.47
N SER A 157 2.90 25.14 -7.15
CA SER A 157 2.17 25.98 -8.09
C SER A 157 3.02 27.18 -8.51
#